data_AF-A0A374TNV3-F1
#
_entry.id   AF-A0A374TNV3-F1
#
_cell.length_a   1.000
_cell.length_b   1.000
_cell.length_c   1.000
_cell.angle_alpha   90.00
_cell.angle_beta   90.00
_cell.angle_gamma   90.00
#
_symmetry.space_group_name_H-M   'P 1'
#
loop_
_entity.id
_entity.type
_entity.pdbx_description
1 polymer ?
#
loop_
_entity_poly.entity_id
_entity_poly.type
_entity_poly.pdbx_seq_one_letter_code
_entity_poly.pdbx_strand_id
1 'polypeptide(L)'
;MALVDKVRRKLRVIYRDDEVNERIDEIMEQADSDLRSMLGITEHSFTFEDGGTEQALFLAYCFYEWNDALDDFEVNYAEKIAKCRDRWLAVEYAQKAASAEL
;
A
#
# COMPACT_ATOMS: atom_id res chain seq x y z
N MET A 1 1.40 -9.15 -14.22
CA MET A 1 1.80 -9.86 -12.98
C MET A 1 0.94 -9.30 -11.88
N ALA A 2 0.17 -10.15 -11.20
CA ALA A 2 -0.78 -9.72 -10.18
C ALA A 2 -0.05 -9.12 -8.96
N LEU A 3 -0.75 -8.32 -8.15
CA LEU A 3 -0.17 -7.75 -6.94
C LEU A 3 0.35 -8.83 -5.98
N VAL A 4 -0.42 -9.91 -5.79
CA VAL A 4 0.01 -11.05 -4.97
C VAL A 4 1.34 -11.66 -5.46
N ASP A 5 1.53 -11.80 -6.77
CA ASP A 5 2.79 -12.30 -7.33
C ASP A 5 3.97 -11.35 -7.05
N LYS A 6 3.72 -10.03 -7.08
CA LYS A 6 4.73 -9.01 -6.71
C LYS A 6 5.11 -9.12 -5.24
N VAL A 7 4.12 -9.30 -4.36
CA VAL A 7 4.33 -9.52 -2.92
C VAL A 7 5.14 -10.79 -2.68
N ARG A 8 4.71 -11.94 -3.21
CA ARG A 8 5.45 -13.21 -3.08
C ARG A 8 6.92 -13.08 -3.52
N ARG A 9 7.14 -12.43 -4.67
CA ARG A 9 8.50 -12.20 -5.18
C ARG A 9 9.31 -11.29 -4.24
N LYS A 10 8.70 -10.27 -3.65
CA LYS A 10 9.32 -9.37 -2.68
C LYS A 10 9.68 -10.11 -1.38
N LEU A 11 8.81 -11.00 -0.91
CA LEU A 11 9.00 -11.85 0.26
C LEU A 11 9.96 -13.02 0.01
N ARG A 12 10.37 -13.26 -1.25
CA ARG A 12 11.19 -14.39 -1.69
C ARG A 12 10.54 -15.76 -1.44
N VAL A 13 9.20 -15.81 -1.41
CA VAL A 13 8.44 -17.05 -1.29
C VAL A 13 8.30 -17.70 -2.67
N ILE A 14 9.06 -18.78 -2.90
CA ILE A 14 9.12 -19.50 -4.19
C ILE A 14 8.27 -20.76 -4.24
N TYR A 15 7.83 -21.26 -3.08
CA TYR A 15 6.98 -22.44 -2.96
C TYR A 15 5.50 -22.04 -2.85
N ARG A 16 4.60 -23.00 -3.01
CA ARG A 16 3.16 -22.83 -2.78
C ARG A 16 2.77 -23.72 -1.62
N ASP A 17 2.23 -23.11 -0.59
CA ASP A 17 1.79 -23.73 0.65
C ASP A 17 0.60 -22.93 1.13
N ASP A 18 -0.48 -23.60 1.53
CA ASP A 18 -1.77 -22.95 1.77
C ASP A 18 -1.72 -22.05 3.00
N GLU A 19 -1.06 -22.47 4.09
CA GLU A 19 -0.88 -21.66 5.30
C GLU A 19 -0.06 -20.40 5.00
N VAL A 20 0.98 -20.52 4.17
CA VAL A 20 1.77 -19.36 3.74
C VAL A 20 0.97 -18.44 2.82
N ASN A 21 0.08 -18.98 1.99
CA ASN A 21 -0.77 -18.16 1.13
C ASN A 21 -1.77 -17.37 1.97
N GLU A 22 -2.43 -18.02 2.93
CA GLU A 22 -3.35 -17.37 3.87
C GLU A 22 -2.67 -16.24 4.64
N ARG A 23 -1.47 -16.49 5.18
CA ARG A 23 -0.69 -15.43 5.85
C ARG A 23 -0.34 -14.26 4.94
N ILE A 24 -0.01 -14.52 3.67
CA ILE A 24 0.29 -13.44 2.71
C ILE A 24 -0.97 -12.62 2.43
N ASP A 25 -2.12 -13.27 2.28
CA ASP A 25 -3.40 -12.60 2.03
C ASP A 25 -3.79 -11.73 3.23
N GLU A 26 -3.64 -12.21 4.47
CA GLU A 26 -3.86 -11.43 5.70
C GLU A 26 -2.97 -10.17 5.75
N ILE A 27 -1.67 -10.32 5.46
CA ILE A 27 -0.74 -9.19 5.43
C ILE A 27 -1.13 -8.19 4.34
N MET A 28 -1.58 -8.67 3.17
CA MET A 28 -2.01 -7.81 2.07
C MET A 28 -3.28 -7.04 2.40
N GLU A 29 -4.25 -7.67 3.08
CA GLU A 29 -5.46 -7.01 3.56
C GLU A 29 -5.13 -5.91 4.58
N GLN A 30 -4.25 -6.21 5.54
CA GLN A 30 -3.80 -5.22 6.52
C GLN A 30 -3.06 -4.06 5.84
N ALA A 31 -2.17 -4.36 4.89
CA ALA A 31 -1.43 -3.36 4.14
C ALA A 31 -2.35 -2.42 3.33
N ASP A 32 -3.42 -2.93 2.73
CA ASP A 32 -4.38 -2.11 1.97
C ASP A 32 -5.09 -1.13 2.91
N SER A 33 -5.61 -1.63 4.04
CA SER A 33 -6.31 -0.83 5.04
C SER A 33 -5.41 0.28 5.63
N ASP A 34 -4.23 -0.10 6.10
CA ASP A 34 -3.33 0.82 6.79
C ASP A 34 -2.74 1.86 5.85
N LEU A 35 -2.31 1.46 4.65
CA LEU A 35 -1.75 2.42 3.70
C LEU A 35 -2.80 3.38 3.16
N ARG A 36 -4.04 2.95 2.92
CA ARG A 36 -5.12 3.88 2.57
C ARG A 36 -5.32 4.94 3.65
N SER A 37 -5.32 4.51 4.91
CA SER A 37 -5.42 5.41 6.07
C SER A 37 -4.23 6.38 6.14
N MET A 38 -3.01 5.86 6.10
CA MET A 38 -1.77 6.66 6.19
C MET A 38 -1.63 7.68 5.05
N LEU A 39 -2.00 7.27 3.84
CA LEU A 39 -1.88 8.08 2.63
C LEU A 39 -3.08 8.99 2.38
N GLY A 40 -4.18 8.82 3.11
CA GLY A 40 -5.41 9.60 2.93
C GLY A 40 -6.14 9.27 1.63
N ILE A 41 -6.09 8.01 1.19
CA ILE A 41 -6.75 7.57 -0.05
C ILE A 41 -8.24 7.32 0.26
N THR A 42 -9.09 8.26 -0.18
CA THR A 42 -10.55 8.15 -0.05
C THR A 42 -11.22 7.56 -1.29
N GLU A 43 -10.47 7.42 -2.39
CA GLU A 43 -10.99 6.88 -3.64
C GLU A 43 -11.13 5.34 -3.58
N HIS A 44 -12.37 4.86 -3.61
CA HIS A 44 -12.68 3.42 -3.57
C HIS A 44 -12.22 2.66 -4.82
N SER A 45 -12.14 3.31 -5.98
CA SER A 45 -11.63 2.72 -7.23
C SER A 45 -10.12 2.55 -7.24
N PHE A 46 -9.39 3.19 -6.33
CA PHE A 46 -7.94 3.10 -6.30
C PHE A 46 -7.47 1.69 -5.95
N THR A 47 -6.45 1.21 -6.66
CA THR A 47 -5.80 -0.08 -6.38
C THR A 47 -4.28 0.09 -6.32
N PHE A 48 -3.61 -0.74 -5.51
CA PHE A 48 -2.16 -0.81 -5.45
C PHE A 48 -1.54 -1.62 -6.60
N GLU A 49 -2.33 -2.06 -7.59
CA GLU A 49 -1.85 -2.85 -8.73
C GLU A 49 -1.05 -2.03 -9.73
N ASP A 50 -1.41 -0.76 -9.86
CA ASP A 50 -0.76 0.19 -10.73
C ASP A 50 0.61 0.55 -10.16
N GLY A 51 1.66 0.36 -10.97
CA GLY A 51 3.03 0.65 -10.55
C GLY A 51 3.18 2.11 -10.11
N GLY A 52 4.11 2.38 -9.19
CA GLY A 52 4.32 3.73 -8.67
C GLY A 52 4.74 3.74 -7.21
N THR A 53 4.58 4.90 -6.57
CA THR A 53 4.97 5.11 -5.17
C THR A 53 4.10 4.31 -4.22
N GLU A 54 2.78 4.27 -4.45
CA GLU A 54 1.82 3.53 -3.65
C GLU A 54 2.12 2.03 -3.65
N GLN A 55 2.31 1.43 -4.84
CA GLN A 55 2.70 0.04 -4.95
C GLN A 55 4.05 -0.22 -4.27
N ALA A 56 5.02 0.68 -4.41
CA ALA A 56 6.31 0.51 -3.74
C ALA A 56 6.19 0.53 -2.22
N LEU A 57 5.32 1.38 -1.66
CA LEU A 57 4.98 1.41 -0.24
C LEU A 57 4.25 0.14 0.19
N PHE A 58 3.29 -0.33 -0.59
CA PHE A 58 2.55 -1.58 -0.34
C PHE A 58 3.49 -2.79 -0.26
N LEU A 59 4.37 -2.95 -1.25
CA LEU A 59 5.35 -4.04 -1.26
C LEU A 59 6.38 -3.91 -0.13
N ALA A 60 6.72 -2.69 0.29
CA ALA A 60 7.59 -2.48 1.43
C ALA A 60 6.88 -2.84 2.73
N TYR A 61 5.66 -2.36 2.96
CA TYR A 61 4.85 -2.70 4.14
C TYR A 61 4.75 -4.22 4.31
N CYS A 62 4.31 -4.94 3.25
CA CYS A 62 4.20 -6.40 3.30
C CYS A 62 5.53 -7.08 3.66
N PHE A 63 6.65 -6.54 3.17
CA PHE A 63 7.97 -7.08 3.47
C PHE A 63 8.38 -6.84 4.92
N TYR A 64 8.10 -5.67 5.49
CA TYR A 64 8.43 -5.38 6.88
C TYR A 64 7.55 -6.17 7.85
N GLU A 65 6.24 -6.26 7.59
CA GLU A 65 5.34 -7.08 8.40
C GLU A 65 5.71 -8.56 8.36
N TRP A 66 6.05 -9.09 7.18
CA TRP A 66 6.53 -10.48 7.07
C TRP A 66 7.78 -10.77 7.93
N ASN A 67 8.58 -9.75 8.23
CA ASN A 67 9.79 -9.87 9.05
C ASN A 67 9.60 -9.28 10.47
N ASP A 68 8.36 -9.11 10.92
CA ASP A 68 8.00 -8.56 12.24
C ASP A 68 8.68 -7.21 12.55
N ALA A 69 8.74 -6.32 11.55
CA ALA A 69 9.52 -5.08 11.59
C ALA A 69 8.70 -3.82 11.24
N LEU A 70 7.38 -3.81 11.41
CA LEU A 70 6.56 -2.64 11.02
C LEU A 70 6.97 -1.33 11.70
N ASP A 71 7.48 -1.37 12.93
CA ASP A 71 7.99 -0.18 13.62
C ASP A 71 9.10 0.53 12.80
N ASP A 72 9.97 -0.24 12.15
CA ASP A 72 11.02 0.29 11.28
C ASP A 72 10.48 0.78 9.93
N PHE A 73 9.36 0.22 9.45
CA PHE A 73 8.74 0.64 8.19
C PHE A 73 8.33 2.10 8.23
N GLU A 74 7.61 2.51 9.27
CA GLU A 74 7.13 3.88 9.41
C GLU A 74 8.27 4.88 9.43
N VAL A 75 9.35 4.57 10.15
CA VAL A 75 10.54 5.41 10.22
C VAL A 75 11.25 5.47 8.86
N ASN A 76 11.49 4.32 8.23
CA ASN A 76 12.26 4.24 6.99
C ASN A 76 11.53 4.84 5.78
N TYR A 77 10.19 4.85 5.81
CA TYR A 77 9.37 5.33 4.71
C TYR A 77 8.61 6.62 5.00
N ALA A 78 8.79 7.24 6.18
CA ALA A 78 8.11 8.46 6.61
C ALA A 78 8.07 9.56 5.53
N GLU A 79 9.21 9.87 4.92
CA GLU A 79 9.29 10.90 3.87
C GLU A 79 8.47 10.53 2.63
N LYS A 80 8.51 9.26 2.23
CA LYS A 80 7.78 8.78 1.04
C LYS A 80 6.28 8.74 1.30
N ILE A 81 5.88 8.32 2.50
CA ILE A 81 4.49 8.35 2.98
C ILE A 81 3.97 9.79 2.96
N ALA A 82 4.72 10.74 3.54
CA ALA A 82 4.34 12.14 3.58
C ALA A 82 4.14 12.73 2.17
N LYS A 83 5.10 12.53 1.26
CA LYS A 83 4.98 13.01 -0.14
C LYS A 83 3.80 12.40 -0.88
N CYS A 84 3.52 11.13 -0.64
CA CYS A 84 2.41 10.43 -1.26
C CYS A 84 1.07 10.94 -0.71
N ARG A 85 0.97 11.15 0.62
CA ARG A 85 -0.18 11.77 1.26
C ARG A 85 -0.45 13.19 0.75
N ASP A 86 0.57 14.02 0.61
CA ASP A 86 0.41 15.38 0.09
C ASP A 86 -0.17 15.39 -1.34
N ARG A 87 0.23 14.40 -2.16
CA ARG A 87 -0.34 14.22 -3.51
C ARG A 87 -1.82 13.86 -3.45
N TRP A 88 -2.22 12.95 -2.57
CA TRP A 88 -3.62 12.54 -2.42
C TRP A 88 -4.49 13.66 -1.86
N LEU A 89 -3.99 14.43 -0.90
CA LEU A 89 -4.67 15.64 -0.43
C LEU A 89 -4.91 16.64 -1.56
N ALA A 90 -3.92 16.88 -2.42
CA ALA A 90 -4.08 17.77 -3.58
C ALA A 90 -5.16 17.27 -4.56
N VAL A 91 -5.22 15.94 -4.81
CA VAL A 91 -6.27 15.33 -5.64
C VAL A 91 -7.65 15.52 -5.01
N GLU A 92 -7.78 15.26 -3.70
CA GLU A 92 -9.05 15.43 -2.98
C GLU A 92 -9.54 16.89 -3.04
N TYR A 93 -8.64 17.87 -2.82
CA TYR A 93 -9.00 19.29 -2.93
C TYR A 93 -9.44 19.67 -4.34
N ALA A 94 -8.77 19.16 -5.37
CA ALA A 94 -9.15 19.42 -6.75
C ALA A 94 -10.55 18.85 -7.08
N GLN A 95 -10.85 17.64 -6.59
CA GLN A 95 -12.17 17.01 -6.75
C GLN A 95 -13.27 17.79 -6.03
N LYS A 96 -13.00 18.25 -4.79
CA LYS A 96 -13.94 19.11 -4.03
C LYS A 96 -14.18 20.45 -4.71
N ALA A 97 -13.15 21.08 -5.25
CA ALA A 97 -13.28 22.32 -6.01
C ALA A 97 -14.14 22.12 -7.27
N ALA A 98 -13.87 21.08 -8.05
CA ALA A 98 -14.62 20.78 -9.27
C ALA A 98 -16.10 20.44 -9.00
N SER A 99 -16.40 19.79 -7.87
CA SER A 99 -17.78 19.46 -7.48
C SER A 99 -18.54 20.64 -6.86
N ALA A 100 -17.85 21.64 -6.31
CA ALA A 100 -18.46 22.86 -5.77
C ALA A 100 -18.85 23.89 -6.84
N GLU A 101 -18.30 23.76 -8.06
CA GLU A 101 -18.61 24.62 -9.22
C GLU A 101 -19.80 24.12 -10.06
N LEU A 102 -20.39 22.97 -9.72
CA LEU A 102 -21.55 22.34 -10.35
C LEU A 102 -22.83 22.56 -9.51
#